data_AF-A0A8C5BYM2-F1
#
_entry.id   AF-A0A8C5BYM2-F1
#
_cell.length_a   1.000
_cell.length_b   1.000
_cell.length_c   1.000
_cell.angle_alpha   90.00
_cell.angle_beta   90.00
_cell.angle_gamma   90.00
#
_symmetry.space_group_name_H-M   'P 1'
#
loop_
_entity.id
_entity.type
_entity.pdbx_description
1 polymer ?
#
loop_
_entity_poly.entity_id
_entity_poly.type
_entity_poly.pdbx_seq_one_letter_code
_entity_poly.pdbx_strand_id
1 'polypeptide(L)'
;SLSPLSLSLSLSLSLSLSLSLSLSLSLSLSLSLSLSLSLSLSLPSPYRTLVDHNCGKVLHYLCEYNHLVFVEEKKTWEEALDHCRALEPDASKRTDLLSFRDEEELSYAQGEMTRAQTEEVWIGLRWLAGRWLWMDRNAGGVITLPECPANGNHCGTLSGGGQQARSCVEKRRFFCLKQAN
;
A
#
# COMPACT_ATOMS: atom_id res chain seq x y z
N SER A 1 59.40 -35.96 26.93
CA SER A 1 59.27 -34.49 26.93
C SER A 1 58.93 -34.05 25.52
N LEU A 2 57.66 -33.70 25.26
CA LEU A 2 57.32 -33.01 24.01
C LEU A 2 57.89 -31.60 24.09
N SER A 3 58.63 -31.17 23.08
CA SER A 3 59.31 -29.86 23.11
C SER A 3 58.27 -28.74 22.95
N PRO A 4 58.46 -27.56 23.56
CA PRO A 4 57.53 -26.43 23.44
C PRO A 4 57.34 -25.97 21.98
N LEU A 5 58.30 -26.30 21.09
CA LEU A 5 58.22 -26.04 19.65
C LEU A 5 57.25 -26.99 18.92
N SER A 6 57.11 -28.26 19.35
CA SER A 6 56.15 -29.18 18.71
C SER A 6 54.71 -28.87 19.11
N LEU A 7 54.50 -28.35 20.32
CA LEU A 7 53.21 -27.85 20.79
C LEU A 7 52.79 -26.57 20.06
N SER A 8 53.69 -25.59 19.90
CA SER A 8 53.36 -24.36 19.16
C SER A 8 53.09 -24.63 17.67
N LEU A 9 53.83 -25.57 17.07
CA LEU A 9 53.62 -25.96 15.67
C LEU A 9 52.31 -26.72 15.46
N SER A 10 51.94 -27.61 16.37
CA SER A 10 50.65 -28.32 16.28
C SER A 10 49.46 -27.40 16.53
N LEU A 11 49.60 -26.40 17.44
CA LEU A 11 48.58 -25.38 17.67
C LEU A 11 48.41 -24.46 16.46
N SER A 12 49.50 -24.02 15.84
CA SER A 12 49.45 -23.17 14.65
C SER A 12 48.87 -23.92 13.43
N LEU A 13 49.21 -25.20 13.28
CA LEU A 13 48.65 -26.04 12.22
C LEU A 13 47.15 -26.29 12.41
N SER A 14 46.70 -26.56 13.64
CA SER A 14 45.28 -26.75 13.93
C SER A 14 44.48 -25.45 13.80
N LEU A 15 45.04 -24.30 14.18
CA LEU A 15 44.40 -23.00 14.00
C LEU A 15 44.27 -22.63 12.51
N SER A 16 45.31 -22.87 11.71
CA SER A 16 45.28 -22.60 10.27
C SER A 16 44.32 -23.54 9.52
N LEU A 17 44.25 -24.81 9.92
CA LEU A 17 43.30 -25.77 9.35
C LEU A 17 41.85 -25.43 9.71
N SER A 18 41.59 -25.02 10.96
CA SER A 18 40.24 -24.60 11.38
C SER A 18 39.81 -23.30 10.69
N LEU A 19 40.70 -22.31 10.57
CA LEU A 19 40.39 -21.06 9.87
C LEU A 19 40.08 -21.31 8.39
N SER A 20 40.86 -22.15 7.72
CA SER A 20 40.64 -22.50 6.30
C SER A 20 39.35 -23.29 6.08
N LEU A 21 39.01 -24.23 6.97
CA LEU A 21 37.71 -24.91 6.94
C LEU A 21 36.54 -23.93 7.15
N SER A 22 36.70 -22.99 8.08
CA SER A 22 35.68 -21.97 8.38
C SER A 22 35.44 -21.06 7.18
N LEU A 23 36.52 -20.61 6.53
CA LEU A 23 36.46 -19.77 5.34
C LEU A 23 35.82 -20.51 4.16
N SER A 24 36.19 -21.77 3.95
CA SER A 24 35.61 -22.58 2.86
C SER A 24 34.13 -22.87 3.07
N LEU A 25 33.70 -23.18 4.29
CA LEU A 25 32.26 -23.35 4.61
C LEU A 25 31.49 -22.04 4.42
N SER A 26 32.01 -20.92 4.92
CA SER A 26 31.34 -19.62 4.77
C SER A 26 31.25 -19.19 3.30
N LEU A 27 32.31 -19.36 2.50
CA LEU A 27 32.25 -19.12 1.07
C LEU A 27 31.23 -20.02 0.37
N SER A 28 31.22 -21.33 0.66
CA SER A 28 30.26 -22.26 0.03
C SER A 28 28.80 -21.98 0.41
N LEU A 29 28.52 -21.62 1.67
CA LEU A 29 27.17 -21.17 2.07
C LEU A 29 26.79 -19.86 1.37
N SER A 30 27.70 -18.89 1.29
CA SER A 30 27.42 -17.62 0.61
C SER A 30 27.18 -17.82 -0.89
N LEU A 31 27.94 -18.69 -1.55
CA LEU A 31 27.73 -19.05 -2.96
C LEU A 31 26.39 -19.77 -3.16
N SER A 32 26.04 -20.72 -2.29
CA SER A 32 24.77 -21.46 -2.42
C SER A 32 23.55 -20.56 -2.17
N LEU A 33 23.60 -19.68 -1.17
CA LEU A 33 22.54 -18.68 -0.95
C LEU A 33 22.43 -17.71 -2.12
N SER A 34 23.55 -17.19 -2.62
CA SER A 34 23.52 -16.28 -3.77
C SER A 34 23.01 -16.97 -5.03
N LEU A 35 23.39 -18.22 -5.30
CA LEU A 35 22.87 -18.99 -6.44
C LEU A 35 21.38 -19.29 -6.30
N SER A 36 20.90 -19.67 -5.11
CA SER A 36 19.48 -19.95 -4.87
C SER A 36 18.62 -18.70 -4.94
N LEU A 37 19.11 -17.56 -4.44
CA LEU A 37 18.46 -16.26 -4.59
C LEU A 37 18.43 -15.84 -6.06
N SER A 38 19.56 -16.03 -6.77
CA SER A 38 19.66 -15.76 -8.21
C SER A 38 18.66 -16.59 -9.00
N LEU A 39 18.57 -17.91 -8.76
CA LEU A 39 17.57 -18.75 -9.40
C LEU A 39 16.14 -18.32 -9.03
N SER A 40 15.86 -18.01 -7.77
CA SER A 40 14.52 -17.58 -7.34
C SER A 40 14.07 -16.28 -8.03
N LEU A 41 15.01 -15.38 -8.32
CA LEU A 41 14.78 -14.15 -9.07
C LEU A 41 14.78 -14.34 -10.59
N SER A 42 15.52 -15.35 -11.09
CA SER A 42 15.66 -15.64 -12.53
C SER A 42 14.52 -16.51 -13.05
N LEU A 43 13.96 -17.39 -12.22
CA LEU A 43 12.78 -18.15 -12.59
C LEU A 43 11.59 -17.18 -12.60
N PRO A 44 10.97 -16.91 -13.75
CA PRO A 44 9.74 -16.15 -13.77
C PRO A 44 8.75 -16.87 -12.86
N SER A 45 8.13 -16.13 -11.93
CA SER A 45 7.02 -16.66 -11.15
C SER A 45 6.04 -17.33 -12.13
N PRO A 46 5.61 -18.58 -11.90
CA PRO A 46 4.67 -19.25 -12.81
C PRO A 46 3.32 -18.53 -12.92
N TYR A 47 3.15 -17.43 -12.19
CA TYR A 47 1.93 -16.62 -12.10
C TYR A 47 2.04 -15.23 -12.73
N ARG A 48 3.13 -14.87 -13.43
CA ARG A 48 3.26 -13.48 -13.94
C ARG A 48 4.01 -13.35 -15.26
N THR A 49 3.69 -14.22 -16.21
CA THR A 49 4.01 -13.99 -17.62
C THR A 49 2.69 -13.77 -18.36
N LEU A 50 2.50 -12.60 -18.96
CA LEU A 50 1.37 -12.37 -19.86
C LEU A 50 1.62 -13.18 -21.13
N VAL A 51 0.71 -14.10 -21.44
CA VAL A 51 0.79 -14.94 -22.62
C VAL A 51 -0.40 -14.61 -23.52
N ASP A 52 -0.12 -14.35 -24.79
CA ASP A 52 -1.18 -14.18 -25.78
C ASP A 52 -1.87 -15.52 -26.03
N HIS A 53 -3.19 -15.51 -25.93
CA HIS A 53 -4.02 -16.68 -26.17
C HIS A 53 -5.13 -16.31 -27.16
N ASN A 54 -5.43 -17.26 -28.04
CA ASN A 54 -6.54 -17.11 -28.98
C ASN A 54 -7.84 -16.75 -28.24
N CYS A 55 -8.47 -15.64 -28.65
CA CYS A 55 -9.67 -15.09 -28.03
C CYS A 55 -10.89 -16.03 -28.06
N GLY A 56 -10.87 -17.07 -28.90
CA GLY A 56 -11.92 -18.10 -28.94
C GLY A 56 -11.74 -19.25 -27.93
N LYS A 57 -10.66 -19.26 -27.14
CA LYS A 57 -10.41 -20.29 -26.14
C LYS A 57 -11.13 -19.93 -24.83
N VAL A 58 -11.92 -20.86 -24.30
CA VAL A 58 -12.50 -20.71 -22.96
C VAL A 58 -11.38 -20.81 -21.94
N LEU A 59 -11.14 -19.71 -21.23
CA LEU A 59 -10.12 -19.59 -20.19
C LEU A 59 -10.78 -19.10 -18.90
N HIS A 60 -10.12 -19.34 -17.78
CA HIS A 60 -10.46 -18.63 -16.54
C HIS A 60 -10.12 -17.15 -16.70
N TYR A 61 -11.03 -16.30 -16.26
CA TYR A 61 -10.82 -14.85 -16.17
C TYR A 61 -10.75 -14.44 -14.71
N LEU A 62 -10.00 -13.38 -14.45
CA LEU A 62 -9.97 -12.71 -13.15
C LEU A 62 -10.80 -11.43 -13.30
N CYS A 63 -11.84 -11.28 -12.48
CA CYS A 63 -12.52 -10.01 -12.32
C CYS A 63 -11.83 -9.23 -11.21
N GLU A 64 -11.23 -8.11 -11.55
CA GLU A 64 -10.83 -7.10 -10.59
C GLU A 64 -11.98 -6.11 -10.45
N TYR A 65 -12.58 -6.06 -9.26
CA TYR A 65 -13.63 -5.10 -8.97
C TYR A 65 -12.97 -3.84 -8.44
N ASN A 66 -13.16 -2.70 -9.11
CA ASN A 66 -12.69 -1.42 -8.59
C ASN A 66 -13.31 -1.19 -7.21
N HIS A 67 -12.46 -1.05 -6.21
CA HIS A 67 -12.89 -0.76 -4.83
C HIS A 67 -13.36 0.68 -4.65
N LEU A 68 -13.08 1.56 -5.63
CA LEU A 68 -13.48 2.96 -5.62
C LEU A 68 -14.80 3.15 -6.38
N VAL A 69 -15.73 3.86 -5.75
CA VAL A 69 -17.02 4.25 -6.32
C VAL A 69 -17.10 5.77 -6.35
N PHE A 70 -17.20 6.36 -7.54
CA PHE A 70 -17.44 7.79 -7.70
C PHE A 70 -18.94 8.09 -7.62
N VAL A 71 -19.31 9.05 -6.77
CA VAL A 71 -20.70 9.49 -6.61
C VAL A 71 -20.89 10.89 -7.17
N GLU A 72 -21.70 11.00 -8.23
CA GLU A 72 -21.93 12.26 -8.95
C GLU A 72 -22.83 13.26 -8.19
N GLU A 73 -23.63 12.77 -7.25
CA GLU A 73 -24.49 13.61 -6.41
C GLU A 73 -23.67 14.44 -5.44
N LYS A 74 -24.04 15.72 -5.28
CA LYS A 74 -23.39 16.60 -4.31
C LYS A 74 -24.05 16.45 -2.94
N LYS A 75 -23.24 16.15 -1.92
CA LYS A 75 -23.67 15.99 -0.52
C LYS A 75 -22.74 16.75 0.42
N THR A 76 -23.21 17.06 1.63
CA THR A 76 -22.32 17.52 2.72
C THR A 76 -21.35 16.40 3.09
N TRP A 77 -20.30 16.72 3.84
CA TRP A 77 -19.32 15.69 4.21
C TRP A 77 -19.96 14.58 5.05
N GLU A 78 -20.79 14.93 6.02
CA GLU A 78 -21.52 13.95 6.85
C GLU A 78 -22.53 13.13 6.03
N GLU A 79 -23.30 13.77 5.12
CA GLU A 79 -24.23 13.08 4.22
C GLU A 79 -23.50 12.11 3.27
N ALA A 80 -22.31 12.48 2.79
CA ALA A 80 -21.48 11.65 1.92
C ALA A 80 -20.94 10.42 2.64
N LEU A 81 -20.49 10.59 3.89
CA LEU A 81 -20.04 9.50 4.75
C LEU A 81 -21.14 8.48 4.99
N ASP A 82 -22.33 8.94 5.35
CA ASP A 82 -23.50 8.09 5.58
C ASP A 82 -23.91 7.37 4.30
N HIS A 83 -23.84 8.04 3.15
CA HIS A 83 -24.09 7.43 1.85
C HIS A 83 -23.13 6.26 1.59
N CYS A 84 -21.82 6.47 1.75
CA CYS A 84 -20.83 5.41 1.52
C CYS A 84 -21.08 4.20 2.43
N ARG A 85 -21.38 4.43 3.70
CA ARG A 85 -21.65 3.35 4.67
C ARG A 85 -22.93 2.58 4.39
N ALA A 86 -23.91 3.20 3.74
CA ALA A 86 -25.16 2.55 3.36
C ALA A 86 -25.05 1.67 2.11
N LEU A 87 -23.96 1.76 1.33
CA LEU A 87 -23.79 1.01 0.09
C LEU A 87 -23.65 -0.51 0.30
N GLU A 88 -23.11 -0.93 1.44
CA GLU A 88 -22.94 -2.35 1.77
C GLU A 88 -23.60 -2.64 3.14
N PRO A 89 -24.77 -3.29 3.16
CA PRO A 89 -25.48 -3.61 4.40
C PRO A 89 -24.88 -4.81 5.14
N ASP A 90 -23.99 -5.57 4.49
CA ASP A 90 -23.28 -6.68 5.11
C ASP A 90 -22.28 -6.15 6.13
N ALA A 91 -22.49 -6.46 7.41
CA ALA A 91 -21.64 -6.02 8.51
C ALA A 91 -20.19 -6.49 8.41
N SER A 92 -19.90 -7.52 7.60
CA SER A 92 -18.53 -7.99 7.33
C SER A 92 -17.79 -7.13 6.31
N LYS A 93 -18.50 -6.32 5.52
CA LYS A 93 -17.93 -5.43 4.51
C LYS A 93 -18.05 -4.00 4.97
N ARG A 94 -16.96 -3.24 4.85
CA ARG A 94 -16.96 -1.82 5.17
C ARG A 94 -16.78 -1.01 3.91
N THR A 95 -17.68 -0.06 3.73
CA THR A 95 -17.52 1.02 2.76
C THR A 95 -17.51 2.34 3.52
N ASP A 96 -16.54 3.19 3.21
CA ASP A 96 -16.38 4.49 3.86
C ASP A 96 -15.93 5.52 2.80
N LEU A 97 -15.76 6.79 3.18
CA LEU A 97 -15.17 7.77 2.29
C LEU A 97 -13.72 7.41 1.96
N LEU A 98 -13.30 7.72 0.74
CA LEU A 98 -11.96 7.38 0.24
C LEU A 98 -10.84 7.86 1.18
N SER A 99 -9.96 6.94 1.56
CA SER A 99 -8.60 7.25 2.01
C SER A 99 -7.60 6.82 0.94
N PHE A 100 -6.38 7.36 0.97
CA PHE A 100 -5.33 6.95 0.04
C PHE A 100 -4.39 5.96 0.71
N ARG A 101 -4.23 4.79 0.11
CA ARG A 101 -3.29 3.73 0.54
C ARG A 101 -2.07 3.69 -0.35
N ASP A 102 -2.25 4.00 -1.64
CA ASP A 102 -1.21 3.95 -2.67
C ASP A 102 -1.47 4.99 -3.78
N GLU A 103 -0.54 5.07 -4.72
CA GLU A 103 -0.61 5.99 -5.86
C GLU A 103 -1.66 5.58 -6.90
N GLU A 104 -2.08 4.31 -6.93
CA GLU A 104 -3.05 3.81 -7.90
C GLU A 104 -4.45 4.32 -7.58
N GLU A 105 -4.87 4.25 -6.30
CA GLU A 105 -6.13 4.84 -5.83
C GLU A 105 -6.19 6.34 -6.11
N LEU A 106 -5.08 7.05 -5.91
CA LEU A 106 -4.95 8.48 -6.19
C LEU A 106 -5.06 8.78 -7.70
N SER A 107 -4.35 8.01 -8.54
CA SER A 107 -4.38 8.18 -9.99
C SER A 107 -5.78 7.93 -10.56
N TYR A 108 -6.45 6.88 -10.10
CA TYR A 108 -7.83 6.57 -10.52
C TYR A 108 -8.79 7.69 -10.11
N ALA A 109 -8.73 8.14 -8.85
CA ALA A 109 -9.59 9.23 -8.37
C ALA A 109 -9.39 10.51 -9.20
N GLN A 110 -8.14 10.89 -9.50
CA GLN A 110 -7.83 12.04 -10.35
C GLN A 110 -8.33 11.87 -11.79
N GLY A 111 -8.23 10.66 -12.36
CA GLY A 111 -8.76 10.33 -13.69
C GLY A 111 -10.28 10.50 -13.76
N GLU A 112 -11.01 9.96 -12.78
CA GLU A 112 -12.47 10.11 -12.68
C GLU A 112 -12.88 11.56 -12.42
N MET A 113 -12.13 12.30 -11.59
CA MET A 113 -12.35 13.74 -11.40
C MET A 113 -12.25 14.52 -12.71
N THR A 114 -11.23 14.22 -13.50
CA THR A 114 -11.00 14.84 -14.82
C THR A 114 -12.14 14.51 -15.78
N ARG A 115 -12.53 13.23 -15.86
CA ARG A 115 -13.63 12.76 -16.71
C ARG A 115 -14.96 13.42 -16.35
N ALA A 116 -15.25 13.54 -15.06
CA ALA A 116 -16.46 14.15 -14.53
C ALA A 116 -16.40 15.70 -14.46
N GLN A 117 -15.29 16.30 -14.93
CA GLN A 117 -15.04 17.75 -14.91
C GLN A 117 -15.26 18.35 -13.52
N THR A 118 -14.80 17.67 -12.47
CA THR A 118 -14.91 18.12 -11.08
C THR A 118 -13.53 18.47 -10.54
N GLU A 119 -13.39 19.69 -10.03
CA GLU A 119 -12.10 20.19 -9.55
C GLU A 119 -11.74 19.67 -8.15
N GLU A 120 -12.76 19.38 -7.33
CA GLU A 120 -12.59 19.03 -5.93
C GLU A 120 -13.71 18.10 -5.42
N VAL A 121 -13.33 17.09 -4.65
CA VAL A 121 -14.23 16.04 -4.13
C VAL A 121 -14.02 15.78 -2.64
N TRP A 122 -15.03 15.27 -1.93
CA TRP A 122 -14.85 14.82 -0.55
C TRP A 122 -14.03 13.54 -0.47
N ILE A 123 -13.20 13.46 0.57
CA ILE A 123 -12.44 12.29 1.00
C ILE A 123 -12.63 12.07 2.51
N GLY A 124 -12.17 10.92 3.00
CA GLY A 124 -12.40 10.46 4.37
C GLY A 124 -11.62 11.17 5.47
N LEU A 125 -11.09 12.37 5.21
CA LEU A 125 -10.35 13.17 6.19
C LEU A 125 -11.29 14.04 7.04
N ARG A 126 -11.18 13.91 8.36
CA ARG A 126 -11.94 14.73 9.32
C ARG A 126 -11.04 15.27 10.42
N TRP A 127 -11.19 16.55 10.72
CA TRP A 127 -10.56 17.17 11.88
C TRP A 127 -11.41 16.94 13.12
N LEU A 128 -10.89 16.15 14.06
CA LEU A 128 -11.54 15.79 15.32
C LEU A 128 -10.51 15.71 16.44
N ALA A 129 -10.90 16.14 17.64
CA ALA A 129 -10.06 16.05 18.84
C ALA A 129 -8.62 16.61 18.64
N GLY A 130 -8.50 17.71 17.89
CA GLY A 130 -7.22 18.39 17.68
C GLY A 130 -6.29 17.71 16.68
N ARG A 131 -6.78 16.81 15.82
CA ARG A 131 -5.98 16.18 14.74
C ARG A 131 -6.83 15.78 13.54
N TRP A 132 -6.17 15.59 12.40
CA TRP A 132 -6.78 14.97 11.22
C TRP A 132 -6.82 13.45 11.35
N LEU A 133 -7.94 12.84 10.95
CA LEU A 133 -8.17 11.40 11.01
C LEU A 133 -8.84 10.90 9.73
N TRP A 134 -8.45 9.70 9.30
CA TRP A 134 -9.14 8.93 8.27
C TRP A 134 -10.30 8.14 8.88
N MET A 135 -11.52 8.32 8.36
CA MET A 135 -12.74 7.71 8.91
C MET A 135 -12.91 6.23 8.61
N ASP A 136 -12.17 5.74 7.64
CA ASP A 136 -12.15 4.34 7.23
C ASP A 136 -11.24 3.47 8.11
N ARG A 137 -10.60 4.06 9.14
CA ARG A 137 -9.61 3.42 10.03
C ARG A 137 -8.26 3.12 9.36
N ASN A 138 -7.97 3.73 8.21
CA ASN A 138 -6.62 3.70 7.65
C ASN A 138 -5.69 4.65 8.42
N ALA A 139 -5.03 4.12 9.47
CA ALA A 139 -4.09 4.90 10.28
C ALA A 139 -2.77 5.24 9.55
N GLY A 140 -2.50 4.62 8.39
CA GLY A 140 -1.26 4.80 7.62
C GLY A 140 -1.33 5.81 6.48
N GLY A 141 -2.52 6.37 6.18
CA GLY A 141 -2.69 7.30 5.07
C GLY A 141 -1.95 8.62 5.30
N VAL A 142 -1.18 9.06 4.30
CA VAL A 142 -0.40 10.31 4.36
C VAL A 142 -1.35 11.52 4.42
N ILE A 143 -1.12 12.41 5.39
CA ILE A 143 -1.89 13.66 5.56
C ILE A 143 -0.97 14.83 5.25
N THR A 144 -1.32 15.64 4.26
CA THR A 144 -0.54 16.82 3.85
C THR A 144 -1.15 18.15 4.32
N LEU A 145 -2.25 18.08 5.07
CA LEU A 145 -2.94 19.25 5.61
C LEU A 145 -2.17 19.86 6.80
N PRO A 146 -2.28 21.17 7.02
CA PRO A 146 -1.68 21.82 8.18
C PRO A 146 -2.25 21.25 9.47
N GLU A 147 -1.45 21.33 10.54
CA GLU A 147 -1.86 20.86 11.86
C GLU A 147 -3.12 21.58 12.32
N CYS A 148 -3.29 22.88 12.11
CA CYS A 148 -4.53 23.57 12.48
C CYS A 148 -5.28 24.07 11.23
N PRO A 149 -6.49 23.56 10.92
CA PRO A 149 -7.32 24.15 9.88
C PRO A 149 -7.81 25.56 10.24
N ALA A 150 -8.13 26.33 9.21
CA ALA A 150 -8.90 27.56 9.38
C ALA A 150 -10.25 27.27 10.06
N ASN A 151 -10.78 28.26 10.79
CA ASN A 151 -11.97 28.07 11.61
C ASN A 151 -13.14 27.52 10.79
N GLY A 152 -13.69 26.38 11.21
CA GLY A 152 -14.82 25.71 10.53
C GLY A 152 -14.45 24.82 9.34
N ASN A 153 -13.19 24.81 8.90
CA ASN A 153 -12.72 23.96 7.78
C ASN A 153 -12.26 22.60 8.26
N HIS A 154 -13.18 21.83 8.86
CA HIS A 154 -12.85 20.60 9.55
C HIS A 154 -13.03 19.33 8.71
N CYS A 155 -13.27 19.46 7.40
CA CYS A 155 -13.48 18.35 6.48
C CYS A 155 -12.48 18.39 5.32
N GLY A 156 -11.93 17.23 4.95
CA GLY A 156 -10.90 17.12 3.93
C GLY A 156 -11.46 16.85 2.54
N THR A 157 -10.90 17.53 1.55
CA THR A 157 -11.15 17.31 0.13
C THR A 157 -9.88 16.88 -0.60
N LEU A 158 -10.06 16.25 -1.76
CA LEU A 158 -9.01 16.06 -2.76
C LEU A 158 -9.26 17.00 -3.94
N SER A 159 -8.20 17.63 -4.41
CA SER A 159 -8.16 18.47 -5.61
C SER A 159 -6.95 18.13 -6.48
N GLY A 160 -6.84 18.72 -7.67
CA GLY A 160 -5.65 18.60 -8.51
C GLY A 160 -4.34 19.07 -7.82
N GLY A 161 -4.44 19.93 -6.81
CA GLY A 161 -3.31 20.37 -5.98
C GLY A 161 -3.06 19.53 -4.73
N GLY A 162 -3.76 18.41 -4.55
CA GLY A 162 -3.68 17.55 -3.37
C GLY A 162 -4.79 17.81 -2.36
N GLN A 163 -4.53 17.44 -1.10
CA GLN A 163 -5.52 17.51 -0.01
C GLN A 163 -5.79 18.97 0.39
N GLN A 164 -7.06 19.32 0.61
CA GLN A 164 -7.45 20.63 1.13
C GLN A 164 -8.42 20.52 2.30
N ALA A 165 -8.45 21.55 3.14
CA ALA A 165 -9.41 21.68 4.24
C ALA A 165 -10.56 22.59 3.80
N ARG A 166 -11.80 22.15 4.03
CA ARG A 166 -13.04 22.81 3.62
C ARG A 166 -14.10 22.75 4.71
N SER A 167 -15.11 23.61 4.55
CA SER A 167 -16.25 23.62 5.46
C SER A 167 -17.13 22.40 5.22
N CYS A 168 -17.46 21.68 6.29
CA CYS A 168 -18.22 20.43 6.21
C CYS A 168 -19.65 20.59 5.64
N VAL A 169 -20.19 21.81 5.72
CA VAL A 169 -21.55 22.13 5.24
C VAL A 169 -21.62 22.37 3.72
N GLU A 170 -20.49 22.50 3.05
CA GLU A 170 -20.44 22.61 1.60
C GLU A 170 -20.88 21.31 0.94
N LYS A 171 -21.46 21.39 -0.27
CA LYS A 171 -21.90 20.20 -1.01
C LYS A 171 -20.95 19.87 -2.15
N ARG A 172 -20.41 18.65 -2.17
CA ARG A 172 -19.46 18.19 -3.18
C ARG A 172 -19.73 16.74 -3.57
N ARG A 173 -19.22 16.37 -4.75
CA ARG A 173 -19.12 14.98 -5.18
C ARG A 173 -18.05 14.27 -4.36
N PHE A 174 -18.06 12.95 -4.34
CA PHE A 174 -17.24 12.20 -3.41
C PHE A 174 -16.93 10.79 -3.91
N PHE A 175 -15.90 10.18 -3.32
CA PHE A 175 -15.54 8.79 -3.56
C PHE A 175 -15.82 7.95 -2.31
N CYS A 176 -16.40 6.80 -2.53
CA CYS A 176 -16.48 5.73 -1.54
C CYS A 176 -15.42 4.67 -1.83
N LEU A 177 -14.82 4.13 -0.78
CA LEU A 177 -13.86 3.03 -0.84
C LEU A 177 -14.44 1.80 -0.15
N LYS A 178 -14.50 0.69 -0.89
CA LYS A 178 -14.85 -0.63 -0.36
C LYS A 178 -13.59 -1.31 0.20
N GLN A 179 -13.60 -1.68 1.47
CA GLN A 179 -12.47 -2.38 2.07
C GLN A 179 -12.50 -3.87 1.69
N ALA A 180 -11.37 -4.37 1.17
CA ALA A 180 -11.13 -5.80 1.07
C ALA A 180 -10.87 -6.37 2.47
N ASN A 181 -11.55 -7.47 2.78
CA ASN A 181 -11.46 -8.20 4.05
C ASN A 181 -10.17 -9.04 4.10
#